data_AF-A0A1F9KAQ7-F1
#
_entry.id   AF-A0A1F9KAQ7-F1
#
_cell.length_a   1.000
_cell.length_b   1.000
_cell.length_c   1.000
_cell.angle_alpha   90.00
_cell.angle_beta   90.00
_cell.angle_gamma   90.00
#
_symmetry.space_group_name_H-M   'P 1'
#
loop_
_entity.id
_entity.type
_entity.pdbx_description
1 polymer ?
#
loop_
_entity_poly.entity_id
_entity_poly.type
_entity_poly.pdbx_seq_one_letter_code
_entity_poly.pdbx_strand_id
1 'polypeptide(L)'
;MPYHDLRQYLRTLEEKGKLFRIAKEVDKDWELATVAKLVFRKIPDERRPALMFERVKGFSVPVVTGVLGASREVYALALETELNFEEIYRRWSKAQANPVPPALVNNGPCQEVVLRGDEVDLMQLPVPIWTVPHDPAPYFTSPYVIGRDPETGVRNVGTYRMQLKGKRKTGIYFGNNLQDLRRIIEKNERHNRPTPVAVVLGTDPVIGLVSVSKVPFGMDELAVAGGLRGKAVEVVKCKTSDLEVPATAEIVLEGEVPAGVREEEGPFGEYAGYMSRGGPSFVIDVKCVTTRRDPIFQAFVSQMPPSESSCIRGFGFGVPIYKKLKYDLGLPITDLHFKTAGGSTAYLVISMKKENEGQAKQAIWGAWAVLPRFAKFTVVVDDDIDVRDSFAVDWAMSFRVQPARDVFIEPNTLSVPLDPSVPIEGPVSDDSRALGSKIGIDATKKHEFPPIAFPPREHVLEVERRWKEYGLDRIS
;
A
#
# COMPACT_ATOMS: atom_id res chain seq x y z
N MET A 1 -22.57 0.96 7.34
CA MET A 1 -22.19 2.12 8.18
C MET A 1 -20.69 2.07 8.30
N PRO A 2 -19.98 3.20 8.10
CA PRO A 2 -18.52 3.20 8.12
C PRO A 2 -17.98 2.69 9.44
N TYR A 3 -16.78 2.09 9.41
CA TYR A 3 -16.08 1.74 10.63
C TYR A 3 -15.85 3.00 11.47
N HIS A 4 -16.06 2.88 12.79
CA HIS A 4 -15.82 3.96 13.74
C HIS A 4 -14.31 4.15 13.97
N ASP A 5 -13.60 3.05 14.16
CA ASP A 5 -12.17 3.02 14.46
C ASP A 5 -11.51 1.68 14.07
N LEU A 6 -10.20 1.58 14.29
CA LEU A 6 -9.43 0.36 14.07
C LEU A 6 -10.01 -0.84 14.84
N ARG A 7 -10.48 -0.63 16.07
CA ARG A 7 -10.95 -1.72 16.94
C ARG A 7 -12.23 -2.35 16.42
N GLN A 8 -13.16 -1.55 15.91
CA GLN A 8 -14.35 -2.07 15.23
C GLN A 8 -13.96 -2.86 13.99
N TYR A 9 -13.03 -2.33 13.19
CA TYR A 9 -12.58 -3.01 11.99
C TYR A 9 -11.90 -4.36 12.30
N LEU A 10 -11.06 -4.43 13.33
CA LEU A 10 -10.45 -5.69 13.79
C LEU A 10 -11.50 -6.73 14.21
N ARG A 11 -12.59 -6.32 14.88
CA ARG A 11 -13.71 -7.23 15.20
C ARG A 11 -14.38 -7.76 13.93
N THR A 12 -14.61 -6.91 12.93
CA THR A 12 -15.15 -7.36 11.65
C THR A 12 -14.21 -8.34 10.94
N LEU A 13 -12.90 -8.10 10.97
CA LEU A 13 -11.94 -9.07 10.42
C LEU A 13 -12.02 -10.41 11.16
N GLU A 14 -12.13 -10.40 12.49
CA GLU A 14 -12.28 -11.61 13.30
C GLU A 14 -13.58 -12.38 12.97
N GLU A 15 -14.72 -11.68 12.91
CA GLU A 15 -16.02 -12.26 12.52
C GLU A 15 -16.00 -12.89 11.12
N LYS A 16 -15.17 -12.36 10.21
CA LYS A 16 -14.97 -12.87 8.84
C LYS A 16 -13.89 -13.93 8.73
N GLY A 17 -13.24 -14.33 9.84
CA GLY A 17 -12.11 -15.27 9.81
C GLY A 17 -10.86 -14.72 9.13
N LYS A 18 -10.74 -13.39 9.06
CA LYS A 18 -9.63 -12.63 8.44
C LYS A 18 -8.71 -11.96 9.45
N LEU A 19 -8.89 -12.21 10.74
CA LEU A 19 -7.92 -11.87 11.79
C LEU A 19 -7.51 -13.15 12.51
N PHE A 20 -6.22 -13.33 12.71
CA PHE A 20 -5.67 -14.39 13.54
C PHE A 20 -4.94 -13.79 14.75
N ARG A 21 -5.32 -14.22 15.94
CA ARG A 21 -4.74 -13.76 17.21
C ARG A 21 -3.62 -14.69 17.63
N ILE A 22 -2.43 -14.14 17.79
CA ILE A 22 -1.23 -14.85 18.22
C ILE A 22 -1.05 -14.58 19.70
N ALA A 23 -1.51 -15.54 20.51
CA ALA A 23 -1.34 -15.48 21.95
C ALA A 23 0.11 -15.74 22.38
N LYS A 24 0.93 -16.46 21.60
CA LYS A 24 2.35 -16.72 21.94
C LYS A 24 3.10 -15.39 22.08
N GLU A 25 3.92 -15.24 23.13
CA GLU A 25 4.84 -14.11 23.23
C GLU A 25 5.86 -14.16 22.08
N VAL A 26 6.09 -13.01 21.44
CA VAL A 26 7.04 -12.86 20.33
C VAL A 26 8.07 -11.78 20.60
N ASP A 27 9.25 -11.96 20.04
CA ASP A 27 10.30 -10.93 20.01
C ASP A 27 10.09 -9.95 18.83
N LYS A 28 10.04 -8.64 19.11
CA LYS A 28 9.87 -7.62 18.06
C LYS A 28 11.10 -7.44 17.17
N ASP A 29 12.27 -7.86 17.65
CA ASP A 29 13.56 -7.61 16.98
C ASP A 29 13.89 -8.65 15.92
N TRP A 30 13.13 -9.76 15.85
CA TRP A 30 13.30 -10.75 14.76
C TRP A 30 12.06 -11.63 14.51
N GLU A 31 11.34 -12.04 15.56
CA GLU A 31 10.30 -13.08 15.45
C GLU A 31 9.02 -12.53 14.81
N LEU A 32 8.55 -11.36 15.24
CA LEU A 32 7.32 -10.74 14.77
C LEU A 32 7.32 -10.56 13.24
N ALA A 33 8.37 -9.92 12.70
CA ALA A 33 8.49 -9.70 11.27
C ALA A 33 8.67 -11.02 10.50
N THR A 34 9.39 -12.00 11.07
CA THR A 34 9.57 -13.32 10.45
C THR A 34 8.24 -14.07 10.35
N VAL A 35 7.44 -14.10 11.41
CA VAL A 35 6.12 -14.71 11.43
C VAL A 35 5.22 -14.06 10.38
N ALA A 36 5.17 -12.72 10.35
CA ALA A 36 4.37 -11.98 9.38
C ALA A 36 4.78 -12.31 7.93
N LYS A 37 6.08 -12.28 7.61
CA LYS A 37 6.58 -12.63 6.27
C LYS A 37 6.30 -14.09 5.90
N LEU A 38 6.44 -15.03 6.83
CA LEU A 38 6.14 -16.44 6.58
C LEU A 38 4.66 -16.70 6.34
N VAL A 39 3.76 -15.98 7.02
CA VAL A 39 2.32 -16.04 6.74
C VAL A 39 2.03 -15.61 5.30
N PHE A 40 2.65 -14.53 4.82
CA PHE A 40 2.51 -14.10 3.42
C PHE A 40 3.02 -15.12 2.40
N ARG A 41 4.09 -15.86 2.73
CA ARG A 41 4.67 -16.87 1.83
C ARG A 41 3.97 -18.23 1.87
N LYS A 42 3.46 -18.63 3.03
CA LYS A 42 2.91 -19.98 3.25
C LYS A 42 1.40 -20.05 3.08
N ILE A 43 0.69 -18.95 3.32
CA ILE A 43 -0.77 -18.92 3.25
C ILE A 43 -1.19 -18.20 1.94
N PRO A 44 -1.97 -18.87 1.07
CA PRO A 44 -2.52 -18.26 -0.14
C PRO A 44 -3.35 -17.02 0.17
N ASP A 45 -3.44 -16.10 -0.79
CA ASP A 45 -4.10 -14.80 -0.62
C ASP A 45 -5.53 -14.95 -0.09
N GLU A 46 -6.29 -15.89 -0.63
CA GLU A 46 -7.70 -16.14 -0.33
C GLU A 46 -7.94 -16.50 1.14
N ARG A 47 -6.95 -17.11 1.80
CA ARG A 47 -7.05 -17.56 3.20
C ARG A 47 -6.18 -16.74 4.15
N ARG A 48 -5.44 -15.75 3.65
CA ARG A 48 -4.45 -15.02 4.46
C ARG A 48 -5.13 -14.07 5.44
N PRO A 49 -4.92 -14.24 6.77
CA PRO A 49 -5.47 -13.34 7.77
C PRO A 49 -4.51 -12.18 8.07
N ALA A 50 -5.06 -11.07 8.55
CA ALA A 50 -4.31 -10.11 9.36
C ALA A 50 -3.86 -10.78 10.68
N LEU A 51 -2.81 -10.27 11.30
CA LEU A 51 -2.25 -10.84 12.52
C LEU A 51 -2.34 -9.84 13.67
N MET A 52 -2.81 -10.29 14.82
CA MET A 52 -2.76 -9.58 16.10
C MET A 52 -1.79 -10.31 17.03
N PHE A 53 -0.61 -9.73 17.25
CA PHE A 53 0.37 -10.20 18.22
C PHE A 53 0.00 -9.63 19.59
N GLU A 54 -0.57 -10.48 20.45
CA GLU A 54 -1.14 -10.04 21.73
C GLU A 54 -0.07 -9.78 22.80
N ARG A 55 1.07 -10.48 22.69
CA ARG A 55 2.18 -10.39 23.64
C ARG A 55 3.48 -10.17 22.91
N VAL A 56 4.09 -9.00 23.12
CA VAL A 56 5.40 -8.65 22.60
C VAL A 56 6.36 -8.52 23.77
N LYS A 57 7.45 -9.29 23.75
CA LYS A 57 8.40 -9.40 24.87
C LYS A 57 8.89 -8.03 25.32
N GLY A 58 8.62 -7.68 26.58
CA GLY A 58 9.04 -6.41 27.18
C GLY A 58 8.12 -5.21 26.91
N PHE A 59 6.97 -5.42 26.25
CA PHE A 59 6.02 -4.36 25.90
C PHE A 59 4.59 -4.73 26.33
N SER A 60 3.83 -3.74 26.78
CA SER A 60 2.39 -3.90 27.10
C SER A 60 1.48 -3.68 25.89
N VAL A 61 2.01 -3.10 24.82
CA VAL A 61 1.25 -2.70 23.63
C VAL A 61 1.23 -3.85 22.62
N PRO A 62 0.05 -4.37 22.22
CA PRO A 62 -0.04 -5.38 21.16
C PRO A 62 0.23 -4.77 19.78
N VAL A 63 0.62 -5.63 18.83
CA VAL A 63 0.93 -5.21 17.44
C VAL A 63 -0.02 -5.87 16.46
N VAL A 64 -0.58 -5.08 15.54
CA VAL A 64 -1.33 -5.61 14.39
C VAL A 64 -0.59 -5.41 13.08
N THR A 65 -0.67 -6.40 12.20
CA THR A 65 -0.09 -6.34 10.84
C THR A 65 -1.04 -6.96 9.82
N GLY A 66 -0.93 -6.57 8.55
CA GLY A 66 -1.78 -7.13 7.50
C GLY A 66 -3.22 -6.60 7.51
N VAL A 67 -3.54 -5.62 8.34
CA VAL A 67 -4.92 -5.19 8.55
C VAL A 67 -5.53 -4.52 7.32
N LEU A 68 -4.74 -3.94 6.40
CA LEU A 68 -5.30 -3.30 5.20
C LEU A 68 -5.13 -4.12 3.92
N GLY A 69 -4.34 -5.18 3.96
CA GLY A 69 -3.91 -5.88 2.75
C GLY A 69 -3.26 -7.24 2.98
N ALA A 70 -3.57 -7.94 4.07
CA ALA A 70 -3.22 -9.35 4.21
C ALA A 70 -3.73 -10.17 3.03
N SER A 71 -4.92 -9.85 2.55
CA SER A 71 -5.50 -10.42 1.34
C SER A 71 -6.27 -9.35 0.56
N ARG A 72 -6.61 -9.66 -0.68
CA ARG A 72 -7.50 -8.81 -1.48
C ARG A 72 -8.87 -8.62 -0.82
N GLU A 73 -9.36 -9.65 -0.12
CA GLU A 73 -10.61 -9.56 0.63
C GLU A 73 -10.49 -8.60 1.83
N VAL A 74 -9.37 -8.63 2.54
CA VAL A 74 -9.09 -7.66 3.62
C VAL A 74 -9.07 -6.23 3.08
N TYR A 75 -8.47 -6.00 1.91
CA TYR A 75 -8.51 -4.69 1.25
C TYR A 75 -9.95 -4.26 0.90
N ALA A 76 -10.75 -5.15 0.31
CA ALA A 76 -12.15 -4.87 -0.03
C ALA A 76 -13.00 -4.59 1.23
N LEU A 77 -12.78 -5.33 2.31
CA LEU A 77 -13.40 -5.09 3.62
C LEU A 77 -13.00 -3.72 4.18
N ALA A 78 -11.71 -3.36 4.17
CA ALA A 78 -11.24 -2.04 4.60
C ALA A 78 -11.90 -0.88 3.84
N LEU A 79 -12.18 -1.09 2.55
CA LEU A 79 -12.82 -0.12 1.67
C LEU A 79 -14.37 -0.20 1.72
N GLU A 80 -14.93 -1.13 2.48
CA GLU A 80 -16.36 -1.42 2.59
C GLU A 80 -17.01 -1.65 1.22
N THR A 81 -16.41 -2.53 0.40
CA THR A 81 -16.91 -2.86 -0.94
C THR A 81 -16.72 -4.35 -1.26
N GLU A 82 -17.26 -4.77 -2.40
CA GLU A 82 -17.09 -6.12 -2.90
C GLU A 82 -15.70 -6.31 -3.51
N LEU A 83 -15.17 -7.54 -3.45
CA LEU A 83 -13.93 -7.88 -4.12
C LEU A 83 -14.15 -7.99 -5.64
N ASN A 84 -14.32 -6.84 -6.26
CA ASN A 84 -14.49 -6.66 -7.69
C ASN A 84 -13.73 -5.38 -8.09
N PHE A 85 -12.88 -5.47 -9.11
CA PHE A 85 -12.02 -4.34 -9.47
C PHE A 85 -12.83 -3.11 -9.93
N GLU A 86 -13.95 -3.32 -10.63
CA GLU A 86 -14.82 -2.23 -11.06
C GLU A 86 -15.52 -1.56 -9.88
N GLU A 87 -16.00 -2.32 -8.90
CA GLU A 87 -16.59 -1.76 -7.68
C GLU A 87 -15.56 -0.99 -6.84
N ILE A 88 -14.34 -1.53 -6.69
CA ILE A 88 -13.22 -0.83 -6.04
C ILE A 88 -12.93 0.49 -6.77
N TYR A 89 -12.85 0.49 -8.10
CA TYR A 89 -12.70 1.70 -8.90
C TYR A 89 -13.84 2.70 -8.65
N ARG A 90 -15.10 2.26 -8.74
CA ARG A 90 -16.28 3.13 -8.52
C ARG A 90 -16.25 3.77 -7.14
N ARG A 91 -15.86 3.00 -6.13
CA ARG A 91 -15.74 3.46 -4.75
C ARG A 91 -14.73 4.59 -4.61
N TRP A 92 -13.52 4.41 -5.14
CA TRP A 92 -12.47 5.42 -5.16
C TRP A 92 -12.86 6.65 -5.98
N SER A 93 -13.40 6.44 -7.18
CA SER A 93 -13.81 7.53 -8.07
C SER A 93 -14.91 8.39 -7.45
N LYS A 94 -15.92 7.77 -6.81
CA LYS A 94 -17.00 8.49 -6.12
C LYS A 94 -16.48 9.34 -4.96
N ALA A 95 -15.55 8.79 -4.17
CA ALA A 95 -14.97 9.50 -3.02
C ALA A 95 -14.11 10.69 -3.44
N GLN A 96 -13.29 10.55 -4.48
CA GLN A 96 -12.49 11.66 -5.01
C GLN A 96 -13.35 12.75 -5.65
N ALA A 97 -14.47 12.38 -6.29
CA ALA A 97 -15.42 13.34 -6.86
C ALA A 97 -16.30 14.02 -5.80
N ASN A 98 -16.51 13.40 -4.64
CA ASN A 98 -17.36 13.90 -3.57
C ASN A 98 -16.64 13.81 -2.20
N PRO A 99 -15.54 14.54 -2.01
CA PRO A 99 -14.83 14.56 -0.73
C PRO A 99 -15.72 15.19 0.35
N VAL A 100 -15.64 14.67 1.57
CA VAL A 100 -16.39 15.17 2.73
C VAL A 100 -15.39 15.73 3.74
N PRO A 101 -15.32 17.06 3.95
CA PRO A 101 -14.35 17.67 4.85
C PRO A 101 -14.37 17.07 6.26
N PRO A 102 -13.23 16.97 6.94
CA PRO A 102 -13.17 16.48 8.31
C PRO A 102 -13.91 17.43 9.27
N ALA A 103 -14.46 16.85 10.34
CA ALA A 103 -15.19 17.57 11.37
C ALA A 103 -14.33 17.69 12.63
N LEU A 104 -14.04 18.92 13.05
CA LEU A 104 -13.31 19.18 14.29
C LEU A 104 -14.19 18.86 15.50
N VAL A 105 -13.70 18.02 16.41
CA VAL A 105 -14.33 17.69 17.69
C VAL A 105 -13.45 18.11 18.86
N ASN A 106 -14.05 18.33 20.03
CA ASN A 106 -13.35 18.88 21.19
C ASN A 106 -12.33 17.90 21.81
N ASN A 107 -12.66 16.61 21.83
CA ASN A 107 -11.85 15.55 22.44
C ASN A 107 -11.97 14.27 21.61
N GLY A 108 -11.00 13.37 21.75
CA GLY A 108 -10.98 12.09 21.08
C GLY A 108 -10.21 11.04 21.90
N PRO A 109 -10.53 9.74 21.76
CA PRO A 109 -9.82 8.68 22.46
C PRO A 109 -8.30 8.72 22.29
N CYS A 110 -7.79 9.22 21.16
CA CYS A 110 -6.34 9.34 20.91
C CYS A 110 -5.59 10.25 21.89
N GLN A 111 -6.28 10.98 22.77
CA GLN A 111 -5.71 11.92 23.74
C GLN A 111 -6.03 11.55 25.20
N GLU A 112 -6.41 10.30 25.47
CA GLU A 112 -6.66 9.80 26.84
C GLU A 112 -5.38 9.80 27.70
N VAL A 113 -4.23 9.55 27.09
CA VAL A 113 -2.90 9.65 27.70
C VAL A 113 -2.08 10.64 26.88
N VAL A 114 -1.38 11.57 27.56
CA VAL A 114 -0.57 12.62 26.94
C VAL A 114 0.79 12.65 27.63
N LEU A 115 1.84 12.38 26.87
CA LEU A 115 3.24 12.43 27.31
C LEU A 115 3.93 13.60 26.62
N ARG A 116 4.56 14.51 27.38
CA ARG A 116 5.21 15.71 26.81
C ARG A 116 6.66 15.82 27.23
N GLY A 117 7.47 16.45 26.38
CA GLY A 117 8.86 16.77 26.71
C GLY A 117 9.64 15.54 27.16
N ASP A 118 10.11 15.53 28.40
CA ASP A 118 10.94 14.45 28.94
C ASP A 118 10.20 13.14 29.22
N GLU A 119 8.88 13.15 29.27
CA GLU A 119 8.06 11.94 29.40
C GLU A 119 7.98 11.13 28.10
N VAL A 120 8.33 11.74 26.95
CA VAL A 120 8.28 11.06 25.66
C VAL A 120 9.43 10.06 25.55
N ASP A 121 9.08 8.79 25.40
CA ASP A 121 10.02 7.71 25.14
C ASP A 121 9.49 6.72 24.09
N LEU A 122 9.88 6.95 22.83
CA LEU A 122 9.54 6.08 21.71
C LEU A 122 10.09 4.65 21.86
N MET A 123 11.07 4.42 22.74
CA MET A 123 11.62 3.10 23.01
C MET A 123 10.64 2.21 23.81
N GLN A 124 9.56 2.80 24.35
CA GLN A 124 8.48 2.06 25.00
C GLN A 124 7.44 1.52 24.01
N LEU A 125 7.55 1.84 22.72
CA LEU A 125 6.70 1.28 21.68
C LEU A 125 7.31 0.00 21.10
N PRO A 126 6.50 -1.01 20.75
CA PRO A 126 6.97 -2.28 20.18
C PRO A 126 7.35 -2.15 18.69
N VAL A 127 8.18 -1.17 18.35
CA VAL A 127 8.62 -0.91 16.97
C VAL A 127 9.45 -2.11 16.47
N PRO A 128 9.01 -2.82 15.41
CA PRO A 128 9.70 -4.02 14.95
C PRO A 128 10.99 -3.71 14.16
N ILE A 129 11.91 -4.67 14.17
CA ILE A 129 12.96 -4.77 13.13
C ILE A 129 12.42 -5.69 12.04
N TRP A 130 12.50 -5.27 10.78
CA TRP A 130 11.81 -5.99 9.70
C TRP A 130 12.73 -6.93 8.93
N THR A 131 13.95 -6.52 8.63
CA THR A 131 14.97 -7.36 7.97
C THR A 131 16.23 -7.45 8.82
N VAL A 132 16.32 -8.53 9.59
CA VAL A 132 17.55 -8.91 10.28
C VAL A 132 18.51 -9.61 9.30
N PRO A 133 19.83 -9.34 9.32
CA PRO A 133 20.55 -8.40 10.19
C PRO A 133 20.78 -7.01 9.55
N HIS A 134 20.06 -6.66 8.48
CA HIS A 134 20.43 -5.54 7.61
C HIS A 134 19.79 -4.20 7.97
N ASP A 135 18.61 -4.18 8.59
CA ASP A 135 18.03 -2.95 9.11
C ASP A 135 18.90 -2.45 10.28
N PRO A 136 19.38 -1.19 10.27
CA PRO A 136 20.28 -0.67 11.31
C PRO A 136 19.57 -0.39 12.64
N ALA A 137 18.24 -0.32 12.63
CA ALA A 137 17.39 -0.01 13.79
C ALA A 137 15.94 -0.48 13.51
N PRO A 138 15.05 -0.44 14.51
CA PRO A 138 13.61 -0.64 14.30
C PRO A 138 12.96 0.42 13.41
N TYR A 139 11.88 0.04 12.72
CA TYR A 139 11.15 0.93 11.79
C TYR A 139 9.64 0.94 12.02
N PHE A 140 9.08 2.14 12.04
CA PHE A 140 7.64 2.35 11.86
C PHE A 140 7.32 2.20 10.36
N THR A 141 6.49 1.22 10.01
CA THR A 141 6.14 0.92 8.61
C THR A 141 4.72 1.30 8.21
N SER A 142 3.85 1.63 9.18
CA SER A 142 2.51 2.18 8.96
C SER A 142 2.30 3.60 9.53
N PRO A 143 3.29 4.53 9.55
CA PRO A 143 3.05 5.89 10.02
C PRO A 143 2.29 6.72 8.98
N TYR A 144 1.09 7.20 9.32
CA TYR A 144 0.37 8.18 8.51
C TYR A 144 0.80 9.57 8.95
N VAL A 145 1.72 10.16 8.19
CA VAL A 145 2.32 11.45 8.52
C VAL A 145 1.49 12.56 7.92
N ILE A 146 1.03 13.44 8.80
CA ILE A 146 0.20 14.59 8.50
C ILE A 146 1.07 15.84 8.52
N GLY A 147 0.99 16.62 7.45
CA GLY A 147 1.55 17.96 7.36
C GLY A 147 0.56 18.93 6.75
N ARG A 148 0.90 20.23 6.76
CA ARG A 148 0.10 21.28 6.13
C ARG A 148 0.99 22.14 5.26
N ASP A 149 0.57 22.37 4.03
CA ASP A 149 1.27 23.26 3.11
C ASP A 149 1.26 24.69 3.68
N PRO A 150 2.43 25.33 3.89
CA PRO A 150 2.51 26.65 4.53
C PRO A 150 1.96 27.77 3.65
N GLU A 151 1.80 27.55 2.34
CA GLU A 151 1.32 28.55 1.39
C GLU A 151 -0.20 28.40 1.15
N THR A 152 -0.68 27.17 0.98
CA THR A 152 -2.09 26.90 0.62
C THR A 152 -2.97 26.54 1.81
N GLY A 153 -2.37 26.10 2.93
CA GLY A 153 -3.10 25.58 4.09
C GLY A 153 -3.68 24.18 3.88
N VAL A 154 -3.49 23.55 2.72
CA VAL A 154 -3.99 22.21 2.41
C VAL A 154 -3.23 21.16 3.23
N ARG A 155 -3.97 20.21 3.80
CA ARG A 155 -3.42 19.05 4.51
C ARG A 155 -2.86 18.04 3.53
N ASN A 156 -1.75 17.42 3.89
CA ASN A 156 -1.27 16.17 3.29
C ASN A 156 -1.29 15.06 4.34
N VAL A 157 -1.71 13.86 3.96
CA VAL A 157 -1.54 12.62 4.74
C VAL A 157 -0.84 11.58 3.87
N GLY A 158 0.38 11.18 4.25
CA GLY A 158 1.16 10.19 3.50
C GLY A 158 1.79 9.13 4.39
N THR A 159 1.96 7.91 3.87
CA THR A 159 2.73 6.87 4.56
C THR A 159 4.21 6.92 4.18
N TYR A 160 5.09 7.09 5.17
CA TYR A 160 6.54 7.18 4.98
C TYR A 160 7.28 6.42 6.07
N ARG A 161 8.15 5.46 5.74
CA ARG A 161 8.86 4.71 6.79
C ARG A 161 9.63 5.65 7.71
N MET A 162 9.67 5.32 9.00
CA MET A 162 10.44 6.08 9.97
C MET A 162 11.39 5.17 10.74
N GLN A 163 12.68 5.49 10.72
CA GLN A 163 13.71 4.80 11.50
C GLN A 163 13.70 5.31 12.95
N LEU A 164 13.61 4.42 13.92
CA LEU A 164 13.74 4.80 15.33
C LEU A 164 15.21 5.19 15.62
N LYS A 165 15.44 6.44 16.06
CA LYS A 165 16.79 6.96 16.37
C LYS A 165 17.03 7.19 17.86
N GLY A 166 15.97 7.21 18.66
CA GLY A 166 16.05 7.36 20.10
C GLY A 166 14.69 7.73 20.71
N LYS A 167 14.71 8.14 21.98
CA LYS A 167 13.49 8.42 22.76
C LYS A 167 12.54 9.44 22.14
N ARG A 168 13.07 10.41 21.39
CA ARG A 168 12.31 11.55 20.84
C ARG A 168 12.67 11.89 19.40
N LYS A 169 13.30 10.96 18.68
CA LYS A 169 13.80 11.23 17.35
C LYS A 169 13.58 10.05 16.42
N THR A 170 13.17 10.36 15.19
CA THR A 170 13.09 9.38 14.11
C THR A 170 13.73 9.94 12.85
N GLY A 171 14.29 9.08 12.01
CA GLY A 171 14.59 9.41 10.61
C GLY A 171 13.35 9.14 9.77
N ILE A 172 13.12 9.88 8.69
CA ILE A 172 11.97 9.67 7.79
C ILE A 172 12.42 9.75 6.33
N TYR A 173 12.00 8.77 5.52
CA TYR A 173 12.36 8.67 4.10
C TYR A 173 11.16 8.86 3.18
N PHE A 174 11.29 9.79 2.24
CA PHE A 174 10.25 10.14 1.27
C PHE A 174 10.45 9.50 -0.11
N GLY A 175 11.58 8.85 -0.39
CA GLY A 175 11.93 8.49 -1.77
C GLY A 175 12.33 9.72 -2.58
N ASN A 176 11.50 10.09 -3.55
CA ASN A 176 11.78 11.20 -4.47
C ASN A 176 11.08 12.52 -4.08
N ASN A 177 11.39 13.59 -4.80
CA ASN A 177 10.84 14.94 -4.62
C ASN A 177 9.38 15.11 -5.13
N LEU A 178 8.75 14.03 -5.60
CA LEU A 178 7.35 14.06 -6.04
C LEU A 178 6.37 13.76 -4.91
N GLN A 179 6.84 13.39 -3.72
CA GLN A 179 5.97 13.23 -2.56
C GLN A 179 5.58 14.58 -1.98
N ASP A 180 4.31 14.72 -1.64
CA ASP A 180 3.74 16.01 -1.27
C ASP A 180 4.24 16.51 0.08
N LEU A 181 4.42 15.63 1.08
CA LEU A 181 5.01 16.05 2.36
C LEU A 181 6.45 16.53 2.22
N ARG A 182 7.25 15.93 1.32
CA ARG A 182 8.60 16.41 1.03
C ARG A 182 8.58 17.82 0.43
N ARG A 183 7.66 18.09 -0.49
CA ARG A 183 7.47 19.43 -1.06
C ARG A 183 7.08 20.46 0.01
N ILE A 184 6.17 20.07 0.92
CA ILE A 184 5.76 20.91 2.06
C ILE A 184 6.97 21.24 2.96
N ILE A 185 7.81 20.26 3.26
CA ILE A 185 9.02 20.47 4.06
C ILE A 185 9.99 21.42 3.33
N GLU A 186 10.27 21.17 2.05
CA GLU A 186 11.17 21.99 1.24
C GLU A 186 10.67 23.46 1.13
N LYS A 187 9.35 23.71 1.10
CA LYS A 187 8.78 25.06 1.17
C LYS A 187 9.10 25.76 2.50
N ASN A 188 8.90 25.09 3.63
CA ASN A 188 9.25 25.65 4.95
C ASN A 188 10.77 25.88 5.09
N GLU A 189 11.60 24.97 4.57
CA GLU A 189 13.06 25.10 4.58
C GLU A 189 13.57 26.33 3.82
N ARG A 190 12.94 26.70 2.70
CA ARG A 190 13.26 27.94 1.97
C ARG A 190 13.07 29.20 2.83
N HIS A 191 12.25 29.11 3.86
CA HIS A 191 12.02 30.17 4.84
C HIS A 191 12.74 29.92 6.17
N ASN A 192 13.63 28.93 6.23
CA ASN A 192 14.35 28.51 7.43
C ASN A 192 13.42 28.20 8.62
N ARG A 193 12.25 27.60 8.34
CA ARG A 193 11.25 27.24 9.35
C ARG A 193 11.14 25.72 9.49
N PRO A 194 11.01 25.20 10.71
CA PRO A 194 10.66 23.79 10.89
C PRO A 194 9.26 23.52 10.35
N THR A 195 9.02 22.29 9.90
CA THR A 195 7.69 21.85 9.43
C THR A 195 6.99 21.08 10.54
N PRO A 196 5.88 21.58 11.11
CA PRO A 196 5.07 20.81 12.03
C PRO A 196 4.56 19.54 11.36
N VAL A 197 4.66 18.41 12.05
CA VAL A 197 4.14 17.12 11.58
C VAL A 197 3.46 16.37 12.72
N ALA A 198 2.46 15.57 12.37
CA ALA A 198 1.85 14.60 13.28
C ALA A 198 1.85 13.22 12.63
N VAL A 199 2.18 12.18 13.39
CA VAL A 199 2.27 10.81 12.91
C VAL A 199 1.18 9.99 13.58
N VAL A 200 0.29 9.39 12.79
CA VAL A 200 -0.81 8.56 13.29
C VAL A 200 -0.46 7.08 13.06
N LEU A 201 -0.58 6.27 14.12
CA LEU A 201 -0.47 4.82 14.06
C LEU A 201 -1.79 4.22 14.53
N GLY A 202 -2.44 3.41 13.67
CA GLY A 202 -3.71 2.76 13.99
C GLY A 202 -4.88 3.75 14.01
N THR A 203 -5.78 3.68 13.04
CA THR A 203 -7.01 4.46 13.02
C THR A 203 -8.02 3.79 12.09
N ASP A 204 -9.07 4.50 11.69
CA ASP A 204 -10.00 4.05 10.65
C ASP A 204 -9.25 3.51 9.42
N PRO A 205 -9.55 2.28 8.95
CA PRO A 205 -8.80 1.63 7.87
C PRO A 205 -8.77 2.44 6.57
N VAL A 206 -9.82 3.21 6.24
CA VAL A 206 -9.82 3.98 4.99
C VAL A 206 -8.79 5.10 5.01
N ILE A 207 -8.45 5.65 6.18
CA ILE A 207 -7.40 6.69 6.30
C ILE A 207 -6.04 6.08 5.93
N GLY A 208 -5.78 4.85 6.36
CA GLY A 208 -4.58 4.11 5.97
C GLY A 208 -4.54 3.78 4.47
N LEU A 209 -5.70 3.49 3.85
CA LEU A 209 -5.78 3.29 2.40
C LEU A 209 -5.57 4.59 1.61
N VAL A 210 -6.06 5.73 2.10
CA VAL A 210 -5.87 7.01 1.43
C VAL A 210 -4.41 7.48 1.54
N SER A 211 -3.75 7.28 2.68
CA SER A 211 -2.36 7.74 2.91
C SER A 211 -1.31 7.08 2.00
N VAL A 212 -1.67 5.98 1.33
CA VAL A 212 -0.83 5.26 0.36
C VAL A 212 -1.28 5.46 -1.09
N SER A 213 -2.50 5.95 -1.30
CA SER A 213 -3.09 6.14 -2.61
C SER A 213 -2.63 7.45 -3.26
N LYS A 214 -2.60 7.50 -4.60
CA LYS A 214 -2.25 8.71 -5.35
C LYS A 214 -3.48 9.61 -5.50
N VAL A 215 -3.85 10.26 -4.40
CA VAL A 215 -4.83 11.35 -4.42
C VAL A 215 -4.22 12.54 -5.19
N PRO A 216 -4.99 13.25 -6.02
CA PRO A 216 -4.48 14.43 -6.72
C PRO A 216 -3.92 15.47 -5.76
N PHE A 217 -2.77 16.07 -6.12
CA PHE A 217 -2.13 17.11 -5.32
C PHE A 217 -3.07 18.29 -5.07
N GLY A 218 -3.08 18.81 -3.83
CA GLY A 218 -3.94 19.91 -3.42
C GLY A 218 -5.32 19.48 -2.91
N MET A 219 -5.61 18.19 -2.87
CA MET A 219 -6.81 17.64 -2.23
C MET A 219 -6.47 17.10 -0.84
N ASP A 220 -7.33 17.38 0.13
CA ASP A 220 -7.20 16.90 1.51
C ASP A 220 -7.54 15.40 1.60
N GLU A 221 -6.56 14.57 1.95
CA GLU A 221 -6.74 13.12 2.07
C GLU A 221 -7.76 12.73 3.13
N LEU A 222 -7.90 13.49 4.23
CA LEU A 222 -8.94 13.21 5.21
C LEU A 222 -10.34 13.52 4.66
N ALA A 223 -10.45 14.46 3.72
CA ALA A 223 -11.70 14.73 3.03
C ALA A 223 -12.05 13.60 2.04
N VAL A 224 -11.07 13.05 1.33
CA VAL A 224 -11.26 11.84 0.50
C VAL A 224 -11.64 10.64 1.34
N ALA A 225 -11.01 10.44 2.51
CA ALA A 225 -11.41 9.42 3.47
C ALA A 225 -12.85 9.65 3.95
N GLY A 226 -13.28 10.90 4.17
CA GLY A 226 -14.67 11.24 4.46
C GLY A 226 -15.63 10.87 3.31
N GLY A 227 -15.22 11.08 2.06
CA GLY A 227 -15.95 10.67 0.86
C GLY A 227 -16.06 9.15 0.72
N LEU A 228 -15.00 8.42 1.06
CA LEU A 228 -15.06 6.95 1.19
C LEU A 228 -16.05 6.58 2.29
N ARG A 229 -15.95 7.11 3.49
CA ARG A 229 -16.87 6.75 4.59
C ARG A 229 -18.33 7.18 4.35
N GLY A 230 -18.55 8.16 3.46
CA GLY A 230 -19.84 8.85 3.33
C GLY A 230 -20.17 9.74 4.54
N LYS A 231 -19.20 9.94 5.45
CA LYS A 231 -19.30 10.75 6.67
C LYS A 231 -17.94 11.37 6.96
N ALA A 232 -17.93 12.63 7.42
CA ALA A 232 -16.73 13.35 7.83
C ALA A 232 -15.85 12.52 8.81
N VAL A 233 -14.54 12.60 8.62
CA VAL A 233 -13.57 12.10 9.60
C VAL A 233 -13.57 13.06 10.79
N GLU A 234 -13.85 12.55 11.98
CA GLU A 234 -13.76 13.33 13.22
C GLU A 234 -12.28 13.51 13.57
N VAL A 235 -11.85 14.75 13.75
CA VAL A 235 -10.46 15.11 14.03
C VAL A 235 -10.37 15.96 15.28
N VAL A 236 -9.23 15.88 15.98
CA VAL A 236 -8.89 16.73 17.14
C VAL A 236 -7.61 17.50 16.85
N LYS A 237 -7.46 18.68 17.46
CA LYS A 237 -6.21 19.42 17.40
C LYS A 237 -5.10 18.68 18.14
N CYS A 238 -3.90 18.70 17.56
CA CYS A 238 -2.67 18.30 18.21
C CYS A 238 -2.45 19.11 19.49
N LYS A 239 -1.74 18.53 20.44
CA LYS A 239 -1.37 19.14 21.73
C LYS A 239 -0.23 20.14 21.62
N THR A 240 0.55 20.10 20.55
CA THR A 240 1.77 20.89 20.34
C THR A 240 1.83 21.64 19.01
N SER A 241 0.79 21.54 18.16
CA SER A 241 0.67 22.28 16.90
C SER A 241 -0.80 22.51 16.52
N ASP A 242 -1.03 23.32 15.48
CA ASP A 242 -2.36 23.57 14.90
C ASP A 242 -2.82 22.48 13.91
N LEU A 243 -2.07 21.39 13.77
CA LEU A 243 -2.49 20.26 12.94
C LEU A 243 -3.64 19.51 13.60
N GLU A 244 -4.48 18.89 12.78
CA GLU A 244 -5.54 17.99 13.25
C GLU A 244 -5.23 16.53 12.91
N VAL A 245 -5.53 15.63 13.84
CA VAL A 245 -5.35 14.18 13.72
C VAL A 245 -6.69 13.47 13.93
N PRO A 246 -6.90 12.27 13.35
CA PRO A 246 -8.12 11.50 13.57
C PRO A 246 -8.37 11.25 15.06
N ALA A 247 -9.57 11.59 15.53
CA ALA A 247 -9.93 11.52 16.95
C ALA A 247 -9.79 10.10 17.54
N THR A 248 -9.96 9.09 16.69
CA THR A 248 -9.95 7.66 17.03
C THR A 248 -8.60 6.97 16.82
N ALA A 249 -7.53 7.72 16.55
CA ALA A 249 -6.17 7.16 16.45
C ALA A 249 -5.76 6.39 17.74
N GLU A 250 -4.99 5.32 17.59
CA GLU A 250 -4.46 4.55 18.72
C GLU A 250 -3.25 5.26 19.33
N ILE A 251 -2.32 5.72 18.49
CA ILE A 251 -1.10 6.43 18.90
C ILE A 251 -0.87 7.62 17.94
N VAL A 252 -0.54 8.77 18.50
CA VAL A 252 -0.14 9.98 17.76
C VAL A 252 1.22 10.46 18.26
N LEU A 253 2.16 10.67 17.35
CA LEU A 253 3.44 11.33 17.62
C LEU A 253 3.39 12.73 17.03
N GLU A 254 3.54 13.76 17.85
CA GLU A 254 3.53 15.16 17.41
C GLU A 254 4.95 15.73 17.49
N GLY A 255 5.37 16.44 16.45
CA GLY A 255 6.72 16.95 16.37
C GLY A 255 6.94 17.90 15.21
N GLU A 256 8.19 18.06 14.82
CA GLU A 256 8.56 18.85 13.67
C GLU A 256 9.74 18.26 12.92
N VAL A 257 9.79 18.55 11.62
CA VAL A 257 10.98 18.34 10.79
C VAL A 257 11.81 19.62 10.84
N PRO A 258 12.98 19.64 11.50
CA PRO A 258 13.82 20.83 11.58
C PRO A 258 14.38 21.23 10.20
N ALA A 259 14.48 22.53 9.96
CA ALA A 259 14.92 23.06 8.68
C ALA A 259 16.41 22.77 8.42
N GLY A 260 16.73 22.21 7.24
CA GLY A 260 18.10 22.01 6.80
C GLY A 260 18.87 20.90 7.53
N VAL A 261 18.22 20.19 8.46
CA VAL A 261 18.85 19.10 9.21
C VAL A 261 18.62 17.78 8.48
N ARG A 262 19.70 17.03 8.28
CA ARG A 262 19.68 15.67 7.74
C ARG A 262 20.54 14.75 8.59
N GLU A 263 20.15 13.49 8.70
CA GLU A 263 20.93 12.43 9.34
C GLU A 263 20.84 11.15 8.51
N GLU A 264 21.78 10.22 8.72
CA GLU A 264 21.75 8.91 8.06
C GLU A 264 20.46 8.14 8.37
N GLU A 265 19.78 7.67 7.31
CA GLU A 265 18.61 6.80 7.37
C GLU A 265 18.84 5.57 6.48
N GLY A 266 18.37 4.41 6.92
CA GLY A 266 18.58 3.16 6.19
C GLY A 266 19.99 2.58 6.41
N PRO A 267 20.34 1.45 5.75
CA PRO A 267 19.58 0.76 4.70
C PRO A 267 18.25 0.16 5.18
N PHE A 268 17.33 -0.11 4.26
CA PHE A 268 16.02 -0.70 4.59
C PHE A 268 15.55 -1.68 3.51
N GLY A 269 14.87 -2.75 3.91
CA GLY A 269 14.26 -3.67 2.94
C GLY A 269 13.12 -3.01 2.16
N GLU A 270 13.15 -3.06 0.84
CA GLU A 270 12.16 -2.39 -0.02
C GLU A 270 11.17 -3.34 -0.66
N TYR A 271 10.10 -2.79 -1.22
CA TYR A 271 9.02 -3.55 -1.86
C TYR A 271 9.45 -4.45 -3.02
N ALA A 272 10.60 -4.16 -3.63
CA ALA A 272 11.17 -5.00 -4.68
C ALA A 272 11.73 -6.32 -4.11
N GLY A 273 11.89 -6.41 -2.79
CA GLY A 273 12.45 -7.54 -2.07
C GLY A 273 13.95 -7.47 -1.79
N TYR A 274 14.56 -6.32 -2.08
CA TYR A 274 15.99 -6.07 -1.87
C TYR A 274 16.20 -4.96 -0.84
N MET A 275 17.36 -4.96 -0.19
CA MET A 275 17.79 -3.84 0.64
C MET A 275 18.12 -2.63 -0.23
N SER A 276 17.57 -1.47 0.08
CA SER A 276 18.04 -0.19 -0.47
C SER A 276 19.26 0.32 0.32
N ARG A 277 20.04 1.19 -0.32
CA ARG A 277 21.14 1.88 0.35
C ARG A 277 20.56 2.93 1.31
N GLY A 278 21.24 3.15 2.43
CA GLY A 278 20.97 4.30 3.29
C GLY A 278 21.53 5.60 2.72
N GLY A 279 21.26 6.69 3.41
CA GLY A 279 21.87 7.98 3.16
C GLY A 279 21.25 9.12 3.98
N PRO A 280 21.72 10.36 3.78
CA PRO A 280 21.17 11.52 4.46
C PRO A 280 19.68 11.71 4.15
N SER A 281 18.87 11.76 5.20
CA SER A 281 17.42 11.92 5.12
C SER A 281 16.91 12.85 6.22
N PHE A 282 15.64 13.21 6.14
CA PHE A 282 15.01 14.09 7.12
C PHE A 282 14.87 13.40 8.47
N VAL A 283 14.73 14.20 9.53
CA VAL A 283 14.44 13.72 10.88
C VAL A 283 13.17 14.35 11.40
N ILE A 284 12.50 13.69 12.34
CA ILE A 284 11.40 14.25 13.12
C ILE A 284 11.84 14.30 14.58
N ASP A 285 11.82 15.50 15.15
CA ASP A 285 11.96 15.72 16.58
C ASP A 285 10.57 15.67 17.22
N VAL A 286 10.32 14.61 18.00
CA VAL A 286 9.03 14.33 18.64
C VAL A 286 8.93 15.08 19.97
N LYS A 287 7.89 15.91 20.09
CA LYS A 287 7.64 16.80 21.24
C LYS A 287 6.57 16.25 22.19
N CYS A 288 5.61 15.51 21.65
CA CYS A 288 4.49 14.95 22.39
C CYS A 288 4.07 13.61 21.80
N VAL A 289 3.64 12.69 22.65
CA VAL A 289 2.98 11.45 22.25
C VAL A 289 1.64 11.39 22.96
N THR A 290 0.57 11.18 22.19
CA THR A 290 -0.76 10.93 22.76
C THR A 290 -1.26 9.55 22.36
N THR A 291 -1.98 8.88 23.25
CA THR A 291 -2.49 7.54 23.00
C THR A 291 -3.87 7.34 23.62
N ARG A 292 -4.58 6.31 23.16
CA ARG A 292 -5.64 5.65 23.96
C ARG A 292 -5.01 4.98 25.18
N ARG A 293 -5.78 4.69 26.24
CA ARG A 293 -5.23 4.01 27.45
C ARG A 293 -4.59 2.65 27.16
N ASP A 294 -5.19 1.86 26.27
CA ASP A 294 -4.73 0.52 25.90
C ASP A 294 -4.42 0.47 24.39
N PRO A 295 -3.40 1.19 23.90
CA PRO A 295 -3.24 1.42 22.47
C PRO A 295 -2.90 0.13 21.71
N ILE A 296 -3.22 0.08 20.42
CA ILE A 296 -2.78 -0.96 19.50
C ILE A 296 -1.75 -0.37 18.53
N PHE A 297 -0.58 -0.99 18.41
CA PHE A 297 0.43 -0.56 17.46
C PHE A 297 0.15 -1.19 16.08
N GLN A 298 -0.24 -0.37 15.10
CA GLN A 298 -0.37 -0.83 13.72
C GLN A 298 0.97 -0.76 12.98
N ALA A 299 1.32 -1.82 12.28
CA ALA A 299 2.48 -1.85 11.40
C ALA A 299 2.14 -2.52 10.06
N PHE A 300 2.87 -2.16 8.98
CA PHE A 300 2.69 -2.80 7.68
C PHE A 300 3.72 -3.90 7.45
N VAL A 301 3.25 -5.03 6.95
CA VAL A 301 4.13 -6.04 6.35
C VAL A 301 4.55 -5.52 4.97
N SER A 302 5.77 -5.02 4.87
CA SER A 302 6.35 -4.51 3.63
C SER A 302 7.53 -5.37 3.19
N GLN A 303 8.37 -4.83 2.30
CA GLN A 303 9.62 -5.43 1.84
C GLN A 303 9.39 -6.60 0.85
N MET A 304 10.06 -7.74 1.03
CA MET A 304 9.95 -8.92 0.15
C MET A 304 8.50 -9.30 -0.18
N PRO A 305 8.09 -9.25 -1.46
CA PRO A 305 6.76 -9.66 -1.86
C PRO A 305 6.58 -11.20 -1.82
N PRO A 306 5.34 -11.71 -1.66
CA PRO A 306 4.12 -10.94 -1.43
C PRO A 306 4.11 -10.31 -0.04
N SER A 307 3.51 -9.13 0.06
CA SER A 307 3.44 -8.35 1.31
C SER A 307 2.15 -7.51 1.34
N GLU A 308 1.76 -7.04 2.52
CA GLU A 308 0.57 -6.20 2.70
C GLU A 308 0.63 -4.97 1.77
N SER A 309 1.80 -4.34 1.74
CA SER A 309 2.05 -3.20 0.88
C SER A 309 1.90 -3.51 -0.63
N SER A 310 2.16 -4.75 -1.06
CA SER A 310 1.99 -5.15 -2.45
C SER A 310 0.51 -5.23 -2.83
N CYS A 311 -0.33 -5.81 -1.94
CA CYS A 311 -1.78 -5.83 -2.15
C CYS A 311 -2.36 -4.42 -2.26
N ILE A 312 -1.99 -3.54 -1.32
CA ILE A 312 -2.51 -2.16 -1.29
C ILE A 312 -2.07 -1.38 -2.55
N ARG A 313 -0.79 -1.47 -2.93
CA ARG A 313 -0.28 -0.84 -4.17
C ARG A 313 -0.97 -1.37 -5.42
N GLY A 314 -1.22 -2.68 -5.49
CA GLY A 314 -1.85 -3.31 -6.66
C GLY A 314 -3.19 -2.69 -7.01
N PHE A 315 -4.04 -2.43 -6.02
CA PHE A 315 -5.31 -1.71 -6.23
C PHE A 315 -5.09 -0.21 -6.43
N GLY A 316 -4.28 0.43 -5.58
CA GLY A 316 -4.06 1.88 -5.63
C GLY A 316 -3.51 2.38 -6.97
N PHE A 317 -2.61 1.60 -7.60
CA PHE A 317 -2.05 1.92 -8.93
C PHE A 317 -2.89 1.40 -10.08
N GLY A 318 -3.65 0.32 -9.87
CA GLY A 318 -4.53 -0.23 -10.89
C GLY A 318 -5.74 0.66 -11.20
N VAL A 319 -6.34 1.30 -10.18
CA VAL A 319 -7.52 2.16 -10.32
C VAL A 319 -7.35 3.26 -11.38
N PRO A 320 -6.29 4.10 -11.38
CA PRO A 320 -6.11 5.12 -12.41
C PRO A 320 -5.85 4.54 -13.79
N ILE A 321 -5.16 3.39 -13.91
CA ILE A 321 -4.97 2.71 -15.20
C ILE A 321 -6.31 2.20 -15.73
N TYR A 322 -7.08 1.49 -14.91
CA TYR A 322 -8.40 0.97 -15.30
C TYR A 322 -9.32 2.09 -15.78
N LYS A 323 -9.35 3.21 -15.04
CA LYS A 323 -10.10 4.40 -15.45
C LYS A 323 -9.69 4.86 -16.86
N LYS A 324 -8.40 5.08 -17.06
CA LYS A 324 -7.86 5.60 -18.32
C LYS A 324 -8.18 4.67 -19.49
N LEU A 325 -7.93 3.37 -19.33
CA LEU A 325 -8.10 2.42 -20.41
C LEU A 325 -9.57 2.21 -20.75
N LYS A 326 -10.43 1.96 -19.74
CA LYS A 326 -11.83 1.61 -19.94
C LYS A 326 -12.70 2.82 -20.27
N TYR A 327 -12.62 3.89 -19.48
CA TYR A 327 -13.56 5.01 -19.58
C TYR A 327 -13.02 6.17 -20.42
N ASP A 328 -11.74 6.50 -20.31
CA ASP A 328 -11.20 7.65 -21.07
C ASP A 328 -10.82 7.28 -22.51
N LEU A 329 -10.34 6.05 -22.74
CA LEU A 329 -9.96 5.55 -24.07
C LEU A 329 -11.02 4.64 -24.71
N GLY A 330 -12.04 4.23 -23.97
CA GLY A 330 -13.12 3.37 -24.47
C GLY A 330 -12.67 1.95 -24.85
N LEU A 331 -11.57 1.44 -24.27
CA LEU A 331 -11.10 0.09 -24.56
C LEU A 331 -11.97 -0.96 -23.82
N PRO A 332 -12.20 -2.14 -24.41
CA PRO A 332 -13.02 -3.21 -23.83
C PRO A 332 -12.27 -3.98 -22.72
N ILE A 333 -11.74 -3.26 -21.73
CA ILE A 333 -11.03 -3.82 -20.58
C ILE A 333 -12.01 -4.49 -19.64
N THR A 334 -11.73 -5.74 -19.29
CA THR A 334 -12.55 -6.53 -18.36
C THR A 334 -11.93 -6.61 -16.97
N ASP A 335 -10.60 -6.63 -16.86
CA ASP A 335 -9.89 -6.64 -15.58
C ASP A 335 -8.41 -6.22 -15.74
N LEU A 336 -7.72 -5.97 -14.62
CA LEU A 336 -6.27 -5.85 -14.57
C LEU A 336 -5.71 -6.32 -13.23
N HIS A 337 -4.43 -6.69 -13.23
CA HIS A 337 -3.74 -7.10 -12.01
C HIS A 337 -2.24 -6.80 -12.08
N PHE A 338 -1.76 -6.07 -11.07
CA PHE A 338 -0.33 -6.00 -10.79
C PHE A 338 0.11 -7.23 -10.01
N LYS A 339 0.86 -8.14 -10.67
CA LYS A 339 1.32 -9.39 -10.05
C LYS A 339 2.18 -9.07 -8.83
N THR A 340 1.88 -9.72 -7.70
CA THR A 340 2.63 -9.54 -6.44
C THR A 340 4.10 -9.93 -6.59
N ALA A 341 4.42 -10.89 -7.46
CA ALA A 341 5.80 -11.24 -7.80
C ALA A 341 6.65 -10.04 -8.29
N GLY A 342 6.03 -9.03 -8.89
CA GLY A 342 6.69 -7.78 -9.29
C GLY A 342 6.56 -6.66 -8.25
N GLY A 343 6.38 -6.97 -6.96
CA GLY A 343 6.13 -5.99 -5.89
C GLY A 343 4.82 -5.20 -6.05
N SER A 344 3.95 -5.68 -6.94
CA SER A 344 2.80 -4.97 -7.50
C SER A 344 3.14 -3.60 -8.12
N THR A 345 4.32 -3.51 -8.74
CA THR A 345 4.80 -2.31 -9.44
C THR A 345 5.38 -2.63 -10.82
N ALA A 346 6.15 -3.71 -10.93
CA ALA A 346 6.92 -4.02 -12.13
C ALA A 346 6.16 -4.86 -13.16
N TYR A 347 5.16 -5.66 -12.76
CA TYR A 347 4.48 -6.60 -13.66
C TYR A 347 2.96 -6.36 -13.63
N LEU A 348 2.41 -5.89 -14.75
CA LEU A 348 0.99 -5.69 -15.00
C LEU A 348 0.45 -6.72 -16.00
N VAL A 349 -0.71 -7.29 -15.71
CA VAL A 349 -1.52 -8.06 -16.66
C VAL A 349 -2.84 -7.33 -16.86
N ILE A 350 -3.27 -7.18 -18.12
CA ILE A 350 -4.53 -6.53 -18.50
C ILE A 350 -5.36 -7.55 -19.26
N SER A 351 -6.62 -7.73 -18.87
CA SER A 351 -7.57 -8.57 -19.58
C SER A 351 -8.54 -7.73 -20.38
N MET A 352 -8.84 -8.16 -21.60
CA MET A 352 -9.78 -7.45 -22.47
C MET A 352 -10.55 -8.38 -23.40
N LYS A 353 -11.75 -7.94 -23.79
CA LYS A 353 -12.49 -8.57 -24.88
C LYS A 353 -12.09 -7.92 -26.20
N LYS A 354 -11.01 -8.40 -26.83
CA LYS A 354 -10.39 -7.74 -27.98
C LYS A 354 -11.35 -7.68 -29.18
N GLU A 355 -11.52 -6.48 -29.75
CA GLU A 355 -12.32 -6.22 -30.95
C GLU A 355 -11.44 -5.90 -32.17
N ASN A 356 -10.20 -5.44 -31.95
CA ASN A 356 -9.23 -5.13 -32.99
C ASN A 356 -7.79 -5.39 -32.51
N GLU A 357 -6.94 -5.92 -33.40
CA GLU A 357 -5.52 -6.22 -33.15
C GLU A 357 -4.72 -5.05 -32.54
N GLY A 358 -5.02 -3.80 -32.91
CA GLY A 358 -4.32 -2.63 -32.38
C GLY A 358 -4.61 -2.32 -30.91
N GLN A 359 -5.72 -2.82 -30.35
CA GLN A 359 -6.17 -2.42 -29.02
C GLN A 359 -5.27 -2.94 -27.89
N ALA A 360 -4.62 -4.10 -28.05
CA ALA A 360 -3.68 -4.62 -27.06
C ALA A 360 -2.49 -3.67 -26.88
N LYS A 361 -1.91 -3.20 -27.99
CA LYS A 361 -0.81 -2.23 -27.96
C LYS A 361 -1.25 -0.87 -27.41
N GLN A 362 -2.45 -0.42 -27.75
CA GLN A 362 -3.04 0.80 -27.19
C GLN A 362 -3.23 0.71 -25.67
N ALA A 363 -3.66 -0.44 -25.16
CA ALA A 363 -3.80 -0.67 -23.71
C ALA A 363 -2.44 -0.60 -22.99
N ILE A 364 -1.39 -1.20 -23.57
CA ILE A 364 -0.03 -1.16 -23.02
C ILE A 364 0.49 0.28 -22.94
N TRP A 365 0.43 1.03 -24.04
CA TRP A 365 0.86 2.44 -24.05
C TRP A 365 0.01 3.32 -23.15
N GLY A 366 -1.30 3.09 -23.09
CA GLY A 366 -2.20 3.80 -22.18
C GLY A 366 -1.81 3.60 -20.72
N ALA A 367 -1.50 2.37 -20.31
CA ALA A 367 -1.05 2.05 -18.96
C ALA A 367 0.28 2.77 -18.63
N TRP A 368 1.25 2.73 -19.55
CA TRP A 368 2.53 3.41 -19.39
C TRP A 368 2.40 4.94 -19.36
N ALA A 369 1.44 5.52 -20.08
CA ALA A 369 1.20 6.97 -20.05
C ALA A 369 0.67 7.45 -18.69
N VAL A 370 -0.16 6.64 -18.02
CA VAL A 370 -0.70 6.98 -16.69
C VAL A 370 0.39 6.85 -15.62
N LEU A 371 1.13 5.75 -15.63
CA LEU A 371 2.14 5.43 -14.63
C LEU A 371 3.48 5.08 -15.30
N PRO A 372 4.26 6.09 -15.76
CA PRO A 372 5.44 5.88 -16.61
C PRO A 372 6.60 5.18 -15.92
N ARG A 373 6.65 5.19 -14.59
CA ARG A 373 7.65 4.46 -13.79
C ARG A 373 7.23 3.03 -13.45
N PHE A 374 6.04 2.57 -13.84
CA PHE A 374 5.51 1.26 -13.44
C PHE A 374 5.31 0.33 -14.64
N ALA A 375 4.90 -0.91 -14.40
CA ALA A 375 4.60 -1.91 -15.43
C ALA A 375 5.77 -2.11 -16.41
N LYS A 376 6.95 -2.43 -15.86
CA LYS A 376 8.14 -2.86 -16.61
C LYS A 376 7.82 -4.01 -17.57
N PHE A 377 7.04 -4.98 -17.09
CA PHE A 377 6.43 -6.05 -17.86
C PHE A 377 4.93 -5.80 -17.95
N THR A 378 4.39 -5.68 -19.16
CA THR A 378 2.95 -5.57 -19.40
C THR A 378 2.49 -6.66 -20.34
N VAL A 379 1.55 -7.49 -19.90
CA VAL A 379 0.94 -8.54 -20.72
C VAL A 379 -0.54 -8.23 -20.92
N VAL A 380 -1.03 -8.30 -22.15
CA VAL A 380 -2.46 -8.20 -22.45
C VAL A 380 -2.99 -9.58 -22.84
N VAL A 381 -4.05 -10.03 -22.19
CA VAL A 381 -4.69 -11.34 -22.41
C VAL A 381 -6.17 -11.15 -22.80
N ASP A 382 -6.78 -12.16 -23.41
CA ASP A 382 -8.23 -12.16 -23.63
C ASP A 382 -8.99 -12.37 -22.30
N ASP A 383 -10.29 -12.08 -22.32
CA ASP A 383 -11.20 -12.18 -21.16
C ASP A 383 -11.52 -13.60 -20.67
N ASP A 384 -10.98 -14.62 -21.34
CA ASP A 384 -11.00 -16.02 -20.87
C ASP A 384 -9.83 -16.36 -19.92
N ILE A 385 -8.88 -15.44 -19.72
CA ILE A 385 -7.72 -15.64 -18.83
C ILE A 385 -7.92 -14.86 -17.53
N ASP A 386 -7.93 -15.57 -16.39
CA ASP A 386 -7.85 -14.91 -15.08
C ASP A 386 -6.45 -14.30 -14.90
N VAL A 387 -6.39 -12.97 -14.87
CA VAL A 387 -5.15 -12.19 -14.70
C VAL A 387 -4.41 -12.46 -13.38
N ARG A 388 -5.04 -13.16 -12.43
CA ARG A 388 -4.46 -13.51 -11.12
C ARG A 388 -3.97 -14.95 -11.07
N ASP A 389 -4.39 -15.80 -12.00
CA ASP A 389 -3.83 -17.13 -12.17
C ASP A 389 -2.55 -17.05 -13.02
N SER A 390 -1.41 -17.27 -12.37
CA SER A 390 -0.13 -17.27 -13.08
C SER A 390 -0.04 -18.38 -14.11
N PHE A 391 -0.64 -19.55 -13.85
CA PHE A 391 -0.64 -20.64 -14.81
C PHE A 391 -1.42 -20.26 -16.08
N ALA A 392 -2.62 -19.69 -15.94
CA ALA A 392 -3.43 -19.26 -17.08
C ALA A 392 -2.73 -18.17 -17.92
N VAL A 393 -2.08 -17.20 -17.26
CA VAL A 393 -1.30 -16.16 -17.95
C VAL A 393 -0.10 -16.76 -18.69
N ASP A 394 0.65 -17.66 -18.05
CA ASP A 394 1.81 -18.32 -18.67
C ASP A 394 1.39 -19.23 -19.83
N TRP A 395 0.24 -19.91 -19.72
CA TRP A 395 -0.36 -20.69 -20.80
C TRP A 395 -0.77 -19.81 -21.98
N ALA A 396 -1.41 -18.66 -21.73
CA ALA A 396 -1.73 -17.68 -22.77
C ALA A 396 -0.47 -17.17 -23.47
N MET A 397 0.57 -16.81 -22.71
CA MET A 397 1.85 -16.39 -23.27
C MET A 397 2.49 -17.49 -24.14
N SER A 398 2.37 -18.76 -23.74
CA SER A 398 3.02 -19.88 -24.45
C SER A 398 2.43 -20.14 -25.84
N PHE A 399 1.11 -19.97 -26.00
CA PHE A 399 0.41 -20.40 -27.21
C PHE A 399 -0.25 -19.27 -28.00
N ARG A 400 -0.37 -18.05 -27.44
CA ARG A 400 -0.99 -16.88 -28.09
C ARG A 400 0.01 -15.81 -28.53
N VAL A 401 1.30 -16.01 -28.23
CA VAL A 401 2.39 -15.06 -28.54
C VAL A 401 3.29 -15.65 -29.62
N GLN A 402 3.48 -14.88 -30.69
CA GLN A 402 4.57 -15.05 -31.64
C GLN A 402 5.64 -14.00 -31.32
N PRO A 403 6.77 -14.36 -30.68
CA PRO A 403 7.66 -13.37 -30.06
C PRO A 403 8.12 -12.23 -30.99
N ALA A 404 8.44 -12.52 -32.26
CA ALA A 404 8.88 -11.49 -33.20
C ALA A 404 7.80 -10.46 -33.57
N ARG A 405 6.52 -10.82 -33.43
CA ARG A 405 5.37 -9.99 -33.80
C ARG A 405 4.69 -9.36 -32.59
N ASP A 406 4.51 -10.15 -31.54
CA ASP A 406 3.61 -9.86 -30.43
C ASP A 406 4.35 -9.33 -29.19
N VAL A 407 5.68 -9.23 -29.25
CA VAL A 407 6.52 -8.65 -28.20
C VAL A 407 7.24 -7.43 -28.74
N PHE A 408 7.22 -6.35 -27.97
CA PHE A 408 8.04 -5.18 -28.26
C PHE A 408 8.71 -4.66 -26.99
N ILE A 409 9.93 -4.16 -27.15
CA ILE A 409 10.72 -3.56 -26.08
C ILE A 409 10.78 -2.07 -26.33
N GLU A 410 10.45 -1.28 -25.30
CA GLU A 410 10.62 0.16 -25.29
C GLU A 410 11.87 0.50 -24.47
N PRO A 411 13.00 0.86 -25.11
CA PRO A 411 14.21 1.24 -24.41
C PRO A 411 14.11 2.66 -23.82
N ASN A 412 15.03 3.02 -22.93
CA ASN A 412 15.20 4.39 -22.40
C ASN A 412 13.94 4.99 -21.75
N THR A 413 13.16 4.15 -21.08
CA THR A 413 11.98 4.57 -20.29
C THR A 413 12.38 4.89 -18.85
N LEU A 414 11.52 5.57 -18.10
CA LEU A 414 11.74 5.73 -16.67
C LEU A 414 11.70 4.36 -15.97
N SER A 415 12.72 4.08 -15.16
CA SER A 415 12.83 2.83 -14.43
C SER A 415 11.75 2.68 -13.36
N VAL A 416 11.50 1.42 -12.97
CA VAL A 416 10.77 1.14 -11.74
C VAL A 416 11.59 1.67 -10.57
N PRO A 417 11.00 2.45 -9.64
CA PRO A 417 11.76 2.97 -8.51
C PRO A 417 12.37 1.80 -7.72
N LEU A 418 13.59 1.96 -7.23
CA LEU A 418 14.28 0.92 -6.45
C LEU A 418 14.44 -0.43 -7.20
N ASP A 419 14.42 -0.43 -8.54
CA ASP A 419 14.71 -1.62 -9.34
C ASP A 419 16.22 -1.95 -9.28
N PRO A 420 16.62 -3.06 -8.64
CA PRO A 420 18.03 -3.41 -8.48
C PRO A 420 18.73 -3.78 -9.79
N SER A 421 17.98 -4.03 -10.88
CA SER A 421 18.55 -4.31 -12.20
C SER A 421 19.02 -3.05 -12.93
N VAL A 422 18.66 -1.86 -12.44
CA VAL A 422 19.14 -0.60 -12.98
C VAL A 422 20.34 -0.13 -12.14
N PRO A 423 21.53 0.02 -12.74
CA PRO A 423 22.68 0.55 -12.02
C PRO A 423 22.44 2.03 -11.72
N ILE A 424 22.16 2.36 -10.46
CA ILE A 424 22.03 3.75 -10.01
C ILE A 424 23.41 4.24 -9.55
N GLU A 425 24.01 5.14 -10.33
CA GLU A 425 25.15 5.93 -9.86
C GLU A 425 24.63 7.14 -9.06
N GLY A 426 25.00 7.26 -7.77
CA GLY A 426 24.61 8.37 -6.90
C GLY A 426 23.71 7.98 -5.70
N PRO A 427 23.19 8.97 -4.95
CA PRO A 427 22.27 8.74 -3.83
C PRO A 427 20.93 8.16 -4.32
N VAL A 428 20.29 7.28 -3.54
CA VAL A 428 18.97 6.69 -3.86
C VAL A 428 17.88 7.76 -4.07
N SER A 429 18.10 8.97 -3.56
CA SER A 429 17.19 10.10 -3.74
C SER A 429 17.27 10.80 -5.10
N ASP A 430 18.27 10.48 -5.94
CA ASP A 430 18.46 11.03 -7.29
C ASP A 430 18.13 10.03 -8.41
N ASP A 431 16.90 9.53 -8.40
CA ASP A 431 16.33 8.68 -9.47
C ASP A 431 15.89 9.48 -10.71
N SER A 432 16.38 10.72 -10.87
CA SER A 432 16.00 11.60 -11.96
C SER A 432 16.56 11.15 -13.32
N ARG A 433 17.60 10.30 -13.31
CA ARG A 433 18.34 9.84 -14.51
C ARG A 433 18.36 8.32 -14.71
N ALA A 434 17.71 7.55 -13.85
CA ALA A 434 17.67 6.10 -13.96
C ALA A 434 16.74 5.69 -15.12
N LEU A 435 17.33 5.44 -16.28
CA LEU A 435 16.64 4.88 -17.44
C LEU A 435 16.67 3.35 -17.37
N GLY A 436 15.55 2.73 -17.71
CA GLY A 436 15.42 1.30 -17.92
C GLY A 436 14.72 1.02 -19.24
N SER A 437 14.15 -0.18 -19.37
CA SER A 437 13.32 -0.57 -20.50
C SER A 437 12.01 -1.17 -20.02
N LYS A 438 10.99 -1.12 -20.87
CA LYS A 438 9.73 -1.86 -20.67
C LYS A 438 9.54 -2.87 -21.78
N ILE A 439 8.76 -3.90 -21.50
CA ILE A 439 8.35 -4.91 -22.47
C ILE A 439 6.82 -4.99 -22.50
N GLY A 440 6.26 -4.85 -23.69
CA GLY A 440 4.85 -5.06 -23.96
C GLY A 440 4.65 -6.39 -24.68
N ILE A 441 3.71 -7.19 -24.20
CA ILE A 441 3.40 -8.52 -24.73
C ILE A 441 1.90 -8.58 -25.03
N ASP A 442 1.55 -8.75 -26.29
CA ASP A 442 0.19 -9.10 -26.69
C ASP A 442 0.03 -10.63 -26.65
N ALA A 443 -0.63 -11.14 -25.62
CA ALA A 443 -0.99 -12.55 -25.47
C ALA A 443 -2.48 -12.82 -25.76
N THR A 444 -3.13 -11.99 -26.57
CA THR A 444 -4.52 -12.20 -27.02
C THR A 444 -4.61 -13.19 -28.20
N LYS A 445 -5.79 -13.71 -28.57
CA LYS A 445 -5.95 -14.52 -29.80
C LYS A 445 -5.96 -13.63 -31.04
N LYS A 446 -5.22 -13.98 -32.09
CA LYS A 446 -5.05 -13.17 -33.32
C LYS A 446 -5.95 -13.61 -34.49
N HIS A 447 -6.62 -14.73 -34.30
CA HIS A 447 -7.52 -15.40 -35.24
C HIS A 447 -8.32 -16.44 -34.45
N GLU A 448 -9.22 -17.16 -35.12
CA GLU A 448 -9.91 -18.29 -34.52
C GLU A 448 -8.93 -19.41 -34.15
N PHE A 449 -8.86 -19.74 -32.86
CA PHE A 449 -8.02 -20.83 -32.36
C PHE A 449 -8.82 -22.14 -32.36
N PRO A 450 -8.14 -23.30 -32.45
CA PRO A 450 -8.78 -24.58 -32.13
C PRO A 450 -9.45 -24.52 -30.75
N PRO A 451 -10.53 -25.30 -30.53
CA PRO A 451 -11.19 -25.35 -29.23
C PRO A 451 -10.21 -25.79 -28.13
N ILE A 452 -10.40 -25.26 -26.92
CA ILE A 452 -9.61 -25.66 -25.76
C ILE A 452 -9.89 -27.14 -25.49
N ALA A 453 -8.84 -27.93 -25.27
CA ALA A 453 -8.93 -29.34 -24.92
C ALA A 453 -9.30 -29.54 -23.43
N PHE A 454 -10.41 -28.94 -23.00
CA PHE A 454 -10.94 -29.03 -21.64
C PHE A 454 -12.47 -29.21 -21.69
N PRO A 455 -13.08 -29.87 -20.69
CA PRO A 455 -14.54 -30.01 -20.65
C PRO A 455 -15.26 -28.66 -20.73
N PRO A 456 -16.46 -28.61 -21.33
CA PRO A 456 -17.31 -27.42 -21.34
C PRO A 456 -17.60 -26.87 -19.94
N ARG A 457 -17.79 -25.56 -19.82
CA ARG A 457 -17.95 -24.86 -18.54
C ARG A 457 -19.12 -25.42 -17.72
N GLU A 458 -20.22 -25.77 -18.36
CA GLU A 458 -21.40 -26.35 -17.73
C GLU A 458 -21.09 -27.68 -17.01
N HIS A 459 -20.23 -28.52 -17.61
CA HIS A 459 -19.81 -29.78 -16.99
C HIS A 459 -18.85 -29.51 -15.83
N VAL A 460 -17.92 -28.56 -15.98
CA VAL A 460 -16.99 -28.16 -14.92
C VAL A 460 -17.76 -27.66 -13.69
N LEU A 461 -18.72 -26.74 -13.88
CA LEU A 461 -19.53 -26.19 -12.79
C LEU A 461 -20.37 -27.27 -12.09
N GLU A 462 -20.89 -28.24 -12.83
CA GLU A 462 -21.64 -29.35 -12.23
C GLU A 462 -20.73 -30.26 -11.41
N VAL A 463 -19.52 -30.57 -11.90
CA VAL A 463 -18.52 -31.33 -11.14
C VAL A 463 -18.07 -30.57 -9.89
N GLU A 464 -17.85 -29.25 -9.97
CA GLU A 464 -17.50 -28.40 -8.83
C GLU A 464 -18.59 -28.37 -7.75
N ARG A 465 -19.87 -28.29 -8.13
CA ARG A 465 -20.99 -28.39 -7.18
C ARG A 465 -21.00 -29.73 -6.44
N ARG A 466 -20.64 -30.80 -7.15
CA ARG A 466 -20.58 -32.16 -6.65
C ARG A 466 -19.20 -32.53 -6.09
N TRP A 467 -18.29 -31.57 -5.93
CA TRP A 467 -16.90 -31.82 -5.55
C TRP A 467 -16.76 -32.68 -4.29
N LYS A 468 -17.60 -32.40 -3.28
CA LYS A 468 -17.67 -33.14 -2.02
C LYS A 468 -18.17 -34.58 -2.18
N GLU A 469 -19.05 -34.85 -3.15
CA GLU A 469 -19.54 -36.21 -3.42
C GLU A 469 -18.42 -37.13 -3.90
N TYR A 470 -17.39 -36.57 -4.56
CA TYR A 470 -16.20 -37.31 -4.97
C TYR A 470 -15.19 -37.51 -3.82
N GLY A 471 -15.40 -36.89 -2.65
CA GLY A 471 -14.50 -36.96 -1.49
C GLY A 471 -13.14 -36.27 -1.70
N LEU A 472 -13.03 -35.41 -2.71
CA LEU A 472 -11.80 -34.73 -3.10
C LEU A 472 -11.48 -33.50 -2.23
N ASP A 473 -12.43 -33.03 -1.43
CA ASP A 473 -12.27 -31.91 -0.48
C ASP A 473 -11.20 -32.16 0.58
N ARG A 474 -10.85 -33.43 0.84
CA ARG A 474 -9.81 -33.84 1.79
C ARG A 474 -8.39 -33.66 1.28
N ILE A 475 -8.22 -33.58 -0.04
CA ILE A 475 -6.91 -33.48 -0.71
C ILE A 475 -6.76 -32.19 -1.53
N SER A 476 -7.82 -31.38 -1.63
CA SER A 476 -7.85 -30.11 -2.35
C SER A 476 -7.37 -28.92 -1.53
#